data_AF-A0A3P8MYN7-F1
#
_entry.id   AF-A0A3P8MYN7-F1
#
_cell.length_a   1.000
_cell.length_b   1.000
_cell.length_c   1.000
_cell.angle_alpha   90.00
_cell.angle_beta   90.00
_cell.angle_gamma   90.00
#
_symmetry.space_group_name_H-M   'P 1'
#
loop_
_entity.id
_entity.type
_entity.pdbx_description
1 polymer ?
#
loop_
_entity_poly.entity_id
_entity_poly.type
_entity_poly.pdbx_seq_one_letter_code
_entity_poly.pdbx_strand_id
1 'polypeptide(L)' 'VLEADGFNDVIEKICCVIKFEPSADGGSICKTTNTYYPKGGAQISEEHVKGGKEKGLGMVKAVEAYLHANPTAYN' A
#
# COMPACT_ATOMS: atom_id res chain seq x y z
N VAL A 1 8.08 -9.59 4.40
CA VAL A 1 8.51 -8.86 3.18
C VAL A 1 7.33 -8.81 2.23
N LEU A 2 6.97 -7.65 1.68
CA LEU A 2 6.00 -7.57 0.60
C LEU A 2 6.73 -7.87 -0.71
N GLU A 3 6.87 -9.15 -1.01
CA GLU A 3 7.35 -9.58 -2.33
C GLU A 3 6.17 -9.35 -3.30
N ALA A 4 6.36 -8.47 -4.28
CA ALA A 4 5.47 -8.42 -5.42
C ALA A 4 6.25 -8.97 -6.60
N ASP A 5 5.84 -10.15 -7.05
CA ASP A 5 6.44 -10.92 -8.14
C ASP A 5 6.47 -10.16 -9.50
N GLY A 6 6.01 -8.91 -9.54
CA GLY A 6 6.05 -8.02 -10.70
C GLY A 6 7.07 -6.86 -10.63
N PHE A 7 7.87 -6.73 -9.56
CA PHE A 7 8.89 -5.66 -9.48
C PHE A 7 10.19 -5.98 -10.23
N ASN A 8 10.38 -7.23 -10.63
CA ASN A 8 11.73 -7.78 -10.81
C ASN A 8 12.51 -7.27 -12.02
N ASP A 9 11.89 -6.72 -13.06
CA ASP A 9 12.64 -6.30 -14.26
C ASP A 9 12.78 -4.79 -14.44
N VAL A 10 11.90 -3.97 -13.84
CA VAL A 10 11.81 -2.52 -14.17
C VAL A 10 12.08 -1.60 -12.98
N ILE A 11 11.88 -2.08 -11.74
CA ILE A 11 11.96 -1.27 -10.52
C ILE A 11 13.06 -1.82 -9.61
N GLU A 12 14.01 -0.96 -9.22
CA GLU A 12 15.11 -1.30 -8.32
C GLU A 12 14.68 -1.22 -6.86
N LYS A 13 13.88 -0.19 -6.53
CA LYS A 13 13.45 0.10 -5.17
C LYS A 13 12.10 0.81 -5.17
N ILE A 14 11.34 0.59 -4.10
CA ILE A 14 10.18 1.39 -3.76
C ILE A 14 10.31 1.84 -2.31
N CYS A 15 10.18 3.14 -2.09
CA CYS A 15 9.98 3.70 -0.76
C CYS A 15 8.49 3.93 -0.56
N CYS A 16 7.91 3.28 0.45
CA CYS A 16 6.53 3.50 0.85
C CYS A 16 6.52 4.23 2.21
N VAL A 17 5.82 5.36 2.26
CA VAL A 17 5.56 6.09 3.50
C VAL A 17 4.06 6.05 3.76
N ILE A 18 3.67 5.46 4.88
CA ILE A 18 2.27 5.35 5.30
C ILE A 18 2.06 6.24 6.51
N LYS A 19 1.01 7.06 6.47
CA LYS A 19 0.55 7.90 7.57
C LYS A 19 -0.93 7.66 7.81
N PHE A 20 -1.30 7.53 9.07
CA PHE A 20 -2.68 7.43 9.49
C PHE A 20 -3.08 8.72 10.20
N GLU A 21 -4.22 9.26 9.83
CA GLU A 21 -4.82 10.43 10.46
C GLU A 21 -6.24 10.05 10.93
N PRO A 22 -6.70 10.51 12.10
CA PRO A 22 -8.06 10.26 12.54
C PRO A 22 -9.06 10.96 11.61
N SER A 23 -10.20 10.32 11.32
CA SER A 23 -11.33 10.94 10.63
C SER A 23 -12.46 11.29 11.60
N ALA A 24 -13.33 12.22 11.18
CA ALA A 24 -14.43 12.74 12.01
C ALA A 24 -15.49 11.69 12.38
N ASP A 25 -15.55 10.58 11.64
CA ASP A 25 -16.48 9.46 11.85
C ASP A 25 -15.92 8.38 12.82
N GLY A 26 -14.78 8.64 13.47
CA GLY A 26 -14.12 7.68 14.35
C GLY A 26 -13.27 6.63 13.62
N GLY A 27 -13.14 6.74 12.30
CA GLY A 27 -12.24 5.93 11.48
C GLY A 27 -10.84 6.53 11.36
N SER A 28 -10.14 6.12 10.28
CA SER A 28 -8.85 6.70 9.92
C SER A 28 -8.74 6.95 8.41
N ILE A 29 -7.98 7.97 8.06
CA ILE A 29 -7.52 8.24 6.70
C ILE A 29 -6.09 7.70 6.59
N CYS A 30 -5.93 6.66 5.77
CA CYS A 30 -4.62 6.13 5.41
C CYS A 30 -4.07 6.86 4.19
N LYS A 31 -3.02 7.68 4.39
CA LYS A 31 -2.26 8.33 3.31
C LYS A 31 -1.02 7.51 3.01
N THR A 32 -0.92 7.05 1.77
CA THR A 32 0.23 6.28 1.28
C THR A 32 0.95 7.05 0.19
N THR A 33 2.24 7.30 0.38
CA THR A 33 3.13 7.89 -0.63
C THR A 33 4.12 6.83 -1.10
N ASN A 34 4.09 6.52 -2.39
CA ASN A 34 5.03 5.59 -3.02
C ASN A 34 6.00 6.37 -3.91
N THR A 35 7.30 6.24 -3.63
CA THR A 35 8.38 6.72 -4.49
C THR A 35 9.04 5.52 -5.14
N TYR A 36 9.06 5.50 -6.46
CA TYR A 36 9.58 4.39 -7.24
C TYR A 36 10.93 4.77 -7.87
N TYR A 37 11.88 3.84 -7.83
CA TYR A 37 13.21 3.99 -8.38
C TYR A 37 13.37 2.97 -9.51
N PRO A 38 13.22 3.38 -10.78
CA PRO A 38 13.34 2.46 -11.91
C PRO A 38 14.79 2.05 -12.16
N LYS A 39 14.99 0.84 -12.65
CA LYS A 39 16.30 0.33 -13.08
C LYS A 39 16.73 1.07 -14.35
N GLY A 40 17.95 1.59 -14.40
CA GLY A 40 18.60 2.01 -15.66
C GLY A 40 17.79 2.93 -16.58
N GLY A 41 17.13 3.96 -16.04
CA GLY A 41 16.33 4.90 -16.83
C GLY A 41 15.03 4.33 -17.40
N ALA A 42 14.64 3.12 -16.99
CA ALA A 42 13.37 2.52 -17.38
C ALA A 42 12.18 3.40 -16.96
N GLN A 43 11.12 3.37 -17.76
CA GLN A 43 9.89 4.08 -17.45
C GLN A 43 8.96 3.19 -16.63
N ILE A 44 8.33 3.81 -15.62
CA ILE A 44 7.31 3.16 -14.81
C ILE A 44 5.96 3.45 -15.47
N SER A 45 5.25 2.40 -15.87
CA SER A 45 3.93 2.54 -16.45
C SER A 45 2.87 2.86 -15.38
N GLU A 46 1.80 3.53 -15.80
CA GLU A 46 0.65 3.80 -14.94
C GLU A 46 0.01 2.50 -14.41
N GLU A 47 0.04 1.42 -15.19
CA GLU A 47 -0.44 0.09 -14.79
C GLU A 47 0.29 -0.44 -13.56
N HIS A 48 1.62 -0.31 -13.49
CA HIS A 48 2.39 -0.73 -12.32
C HIS A 48 1.98 0.06 -11.07
N VAL A 49 1.77 1.37 -11.22
CA VAL A 49 1.32 2.23 -10.11
C VAL A 49 -0.08 1.84 -9.65
N LYS A 50 -0.98 1.57 -10.59
CA LYS A 50 -2.37 1.16 -10.31
C LYS A 50 -2.42 -0.20 -9.62
N GLY A 51 -1.69 -1.20 -10.13
CA GLY A 51 -1.61 -2.53 -9.51
C GLY A 51 -1.06 -2.47 -8.08
N GLY A 52 -0.04 -1.63 -7.85
CA GLY A 52 0.48 -1.36 -6.51
C GLY A 52 -0.57 -0.76 -5.57
N LYS A 53 -1.34 0.22 -6.06
CA LYS A 53 -2.45 0.85 -5.30
C LYS A 53 -3.55 -0.16 -4.96
N GLU A 54 -3.96 -0.99 -5.91
CA GLU A 54 -5.01 -2.00 -5.71
C GLU A 54 -4.59 -3.06 -4.70
N LYS A 55 -3.34 -3.54 -4.75
CA LYS A 55 -2.77 -4.47 -3.77
C LYS A 55 -2.77 -3.85 -2.36
N GLY A 56 -2.34 -2.59 -2.23
CA GLY A 56 -2.35 -1.87 -0.95
C GLY A 56 -3.76 -1.70 -0.39
N LEU A 57 -4.73 -1.32 -1.24
CA LEU A 57 -6.13 -1.20 -0.84
C LEU A 57 -6.72 -2.53 -0.37
N GLY A 58 -6.41 -3.63 -1.06
CA GLY A 58 -6.82 -4.97 -0.67
C GLY A 58 -6.33 -5.35 0.73
N MET A 59 -5.07 -5.02 1.05
CA MET A 59 -4.51 -5.28 2.38
C MET A 59 -5.21 -4.48 3.48
N VAL A 60 -5.43 -3.18 3.26
CA VAL A 60 -6.13 -2.33 4.24
C VAL A 60 -7.54 -2.84 4.50
N LYS A 61 -8.29 -3.22 3.45
CA LYS A 61 -9.64 -3.78 3.59
C LYS A 61 -9.66 -5.11 4.34
N ALA A 62 -8.66 -5.98 4.13
CA ALA A 62 -8.57 -7.25 4.84
C ALA A 62 -8.32 -7.04 6.34
N VAL A 63 -7.43 -6.09 6.69
CA VAL A 63 -7.17 -5.71 8.08
C VAL A 63 -8.40 -5.08 8.72
N GLU A 64 -9.07 -4.16 8.02
CA GLU A 64 -10.30 -3.53 8.48
C GLU A 64 -11.40 -4.56 8.78
N ALA A 65 -11.65 -5.49 7.85
CA ALA A 65 -12.64 -6.55 8.04
C ALA A 65 -12.30 -7.45 9.24
N TYR A 66 -11.02 -7.77 9.43
CA TYR A 66 -10.57 -8.57 10.57
C TYR A 66 -10.80 -7.84 11.90
N LEU A 67 -10.39 -6.57 12.01
CA LEU A 67 -10.58 -5.78 13.23
C LEU A 67 -12.06 -5.55 13.54
N HIS A 68 -12.88 -5.34 12.51
CA HIS A 68 -14.33 -5.20 12.68
C HIS A 68 -14.98 -6.48 13.23
N ALA A 69 -14.54 -7.65 12.76
CA ALA A 69 -15.01 -8.94 13.28
C ALA A 69 -14.44 -9.30 14.67
N ASN A 70 -13.33 -8.68 15.07
CA ASN A 70 -12.60 -8.98 16.31
C ASN A 70 -12.34 -7.70 17.12
N PRO A 71 -13.39 -7.08 17.71
CA PRO A 71 -13.29 -5.75 18.31
C PRO A 71 -12.41 -5.68 19.57
N THR A 72 -11.96 -6.80 20.12
CA THR A 72 -11.02 -6.88 21.24
C THR A 72 -9.58 -7.12 20.81
N ALA A 73 -9.32 -7.39 19.52
CA ALA A 73 -7.97 -7.53 19.01
C ALA A 73 -7.29 -6.15 18.99
N TYR A 74 -6.08 -6.07 19.56
CA TYR A 74 -5.25 -4.86 19.61
C TYR A 74 -5.77 -3.70 20.50
N ASN A 75 -6.60 -4.00 21.51
CA ASN A 75 -7.04 -3.06 22.57
C ASN A 75 -6.16 -3.09 23.83
#